data_AF-A0A9X4P2V2-F1
#
_entry.id   AF-A0A9X4P2V2-F1
#
_cell.length_a   1.000
_cell.length_b   1.000
_cell.length_c   1.000
_cell.angle_alpha   90.00
_cell.angle_beta   90.00
_cell.angle_gamma   90.00
#
_symmetry.space_group_name_H-M   'P 1'
#
loop_
_entity.id
_entity.type
_entity.pdbx_description
1 polymer ?
#
loop_
_entity_poly.entity_id
_entity_poly.type
_entity_poly.pdbx_seq_one_letter_code
_entity_poly.pdbx_strand_id
1 'polypeptide(L)'
;AIAAMAYGTHSIPQVYKIFGPGNQYVTHAKQLLQQQGVAIDMPAGPSEVAVYADATAEPAFVAADLLSQAEHGVDSQVLLVVSQ
;
A
#
# COMPACT_ATOMS: atom_id res chain seq x y z
N ALA A 1 6.85 -9.89 12.87
CA ALA A 1 7.94 -9.54 11.92
C ALA A 1 8.47 -8.13 12.16
N ILE A 2 7.67 -7.07 11.98
CA ILE A 2 8.12 -5.66 12.06
C ILE A 2 8.82 -5.34 13.40
N ALA A 3 8.21 -5.68 14.54
CA ALA A 3 8.82 -5.45 15.86
C ALA A 3 10.14 -6.20 16.04
N ALA A 4 10.25 -7.43 15.54
CA ALA A 4 11.49 -8.21 15.64
C ALA A 4 12.63 -7.57 14.85
N MET A 5 12.36 -6.98 13.69
CA MET A 5 13.37 -6.22 12.92
C MET A 5 13.73 -4.89 13.58
N ALA A 6 12.76 -4.23 14.24
CA ALA A 6 12.98 -2.94 14.89
C ALA A 6 13.75 -3.02 16.21
N TYR A 7 13.52 -4.07 17.00
CA TYR A 7 14.14 -4.25 18.32
C TYR A 7 15.26 -5.29 18.33
N GLY A 8 15.34 -6.13 17.29
CA GLY A 8 16.21 -7.30 17.28
C GLY A 8 15.69 -8.44 18.16
N THR A 9 16.13 -9.65 17.87
CA THR A 9 15.93 -10.86 18.67
C THR A 9 17.22 -11.68 18.67
N HIS A 10 17.24 -12.84 19.33
CA HIS A 10 18.38 -13.77 19.26
C HIS A 10 18.73 -14.19 17.82
N SER A 11 17.75 -14.27 16.92
CA SER A 11 17.94 -14.73 15.54
C SER A 11 17.78 -13.64 14.48
N ILE A 12 17.14 -12.50 14.81
CA ILE A 12 16.87 -11.42 13.87
C ILE A 12 17.65 -10.18 14.30
N PRO A 13 18.62 -9.69 13.51
CA PRO A 13 19.34 -8.48 13.86
C PRO A 13 18.42 -7.26 13.80
N GLN A 14 18.71 -6.27 14.66
CA GLN A 14 18.06 -4.97 14.59
C GLN A 14 18.46 -4.26 13.29
N VAL A 15 17.48 -3.68 12.59
CA VAL A 15 17.70 -2.91 11.35
C VAL A 15 17.56 -1.42 11.57
N TYR A 16 18.26 -0.63 10.75
CA TYR A 16 18.16 0.83 10.79
C TYR A 16 16.91 1.37 10.07
N LYS A 17 16.37 0.61 9.10
CA LYS A 17 15.20 1.01 8.30
C LYS A 17 14.38 -0.20 7.84
N ILE A 18 13.06 -0.10 7.89
CA ILE A 18 12.12 -1.16 7.48
C ILE A 18 11.38 -0.76 6.19
N PHE A 19 11.38 -1.66 5.22
CA PHE A 19 10.79 -1.45 3.89
C PHE A 19 9.66 -2.45 3.61
N GLY A 20 8.80 -2.07 2.67
CA GLY A 20 7.83 -2.95 2.03
C GLY A 20 6.39 -2.68 2.47
N PRO A 21 5.43 -2.94 1.56
CA PRO A 21 4.01 -2.81 1.86
C PRO A 21 3.54 -3.95 2.78
N GLY A 22 2.34 -3.78 3.32
CA GLY A 22 1.65 -4.81 4.09
C GLY A 22 0.25 -4.34 4.43
N ASN A 23 -0.51 -5.22 5.07
CA ASN A 23 -1.85 -4.87 5.53
C ASN A 23 -1.81 -3.74 6.58
N GLN A 24 -3.00 -3.23 6.94
CA GLN A 24 -3.17 -2.17 7.94
C GLN A 24 -2.39 -2.37 9.25
N TYR A 25 -2.24 -3.61 9.73
CA TYR A 25 -1.50 -3.90 10.96
C TYR A 25 0.01 -3.72 10.79
N VAL A 26 0.55 -4.16 9.64
CA VAL A 26 1.96 -3.96 9.28
C VAL A 26 2.27 -2.47 9.15
N THR A 27 1.41 -1.72 8.47
CA THR A 27 1.56 -0.27 8.33
C THR A 27 1.49 0.44 9.67
N HIS A 28 0.53 0.08 10.52
CA HIS A 28 0.40 0.73 11.81
C HIS A 28 1.57 0.41 12.75
N ALA A 29 2.08 -0.82 12.73
CA ALA A 29 3.30 -1.17 13.44
C ALA A 29 4.51 -0.35 12.95
N LYS A 30 4.67 -0.18 11.62
CA LYS A 30 5.72 0.67 11.03
C LYS A 30 5.60 2.13 11.48
N GLN A 31 4.39 2.69 11.53
CA GLN A 31 4.14 4.06 11.99
C GLN A 31 4.52 4.25 13.47
N LEU A 32 4.13 3.32 14.35
CA LEU A 32 4.48 3.39 15.77
C LEU A 32 6.00 3.34 15.99
N LEU A 33 6.71 2.53 15.20
CA LEU A 33 8.17 2.42 15.28
C LEU A 33 8.89 3.62 14.69
N GLN A 34 8.31 4.27 13.67
CA GLN A 34 8.81 5.54 13.15
C GLN A 34 8.81 6.63 14.23
N GLN A 35 7.77 6.68 15.07
CA GLN A 35 7.70 7.59 16.22
C GLN A 35 8.77 7.28 17.28
N GLN A 36 9.27 6.03 17.33
CA GLN A 36 10.33 5.58 18.23
C GLN A 36 11.73 5.69 17.61
N GLY A 37 11.86 6.28 16.41
CA GLY A 37 13.15 6.56 15.78
C GLY A 37 13.65 5.52 14.77
N VAL A 38 12.90 4.44 14.51
CA VAL A 38 13.24 3.47 13.45
C VAL A 38 12.72 3.99 12.12
N ALA A 39 13.61 4.23 11.16
CA ALA A 39 13.19 4.75 9.86
C ALA A 39 12.28 3.74 9.11
N ILE A 40 11.31 4.26 8.37
CA ILE A 40 10.49 3.50 7.42
C ILE A 40 10.58 4.17 6.05
N ASP A 41 10.26 3.44 5.00
CA ASP A 41 10.16 3.96 3.63
C ASP A 41 9.02 4.96 3.48
N MET A 42 7.78 4.50 3.66
CA MET A 42 6.56 5.29 3.57
C MET A 42 5.43 4.61 4.37
N PRO A 43 4.42 5.36 4.85
CA PRO A 43 3.18 4.76 5.32
C PRO A 43 2.44 4.16 4.11
N ALA A 44 2.42 2.83 3.99
CA ALA A 44 1.72 2.16 2.91
C ALA A 44 0.23 2.00 3.26
N GLY A 45 -0.66 2.60 2.49
CA GLY A 45 -2.10 2.37 2.59
C GLY A 45 -2.55 1.14 1.77
N PRO A 46 -3.86 0.85 1.74
CA PRO A 46 -4.42 -0.06 0.74
C PRO A 46 -4.06 0.42 -0.67
N SER A 47 -4.08 -0.51 -1.62
CA SER A 47 -3.81 -0.20 -3.02
C SER A 47 -4.97 0.59 -3.63
N GLU A 48 -4.68 1.69 -4.32
CA GLU A 48 -5.69 2.59 -4.91
C GLU A 48 -5.45 2.81 -6.40
N VAL A 49 -6.51 3.01 -7.20
CA VAL A 49 -6.42 3.48 -8.58
C VAL A 49 -7.56 4.46 -8.90
N ALA A 50 -7.25 5.52 -9.64
CA ALA A 50 -8.24 6.44 -10.17
C ALA A 50 -8.05 6.57 -11.68
N VAL A 51 -9.04 6.13 -12.46
CA VAL A 51 -9.03 6.22 -13.93
C VAL A 51 -9.88 7.42 -14.35
N TYR A 52 -9.33 8.27 -15.22
CA TYR A 52 -10.08 9.32 -15.89
C TYR A 52 -10.43 8.87 -17.31
N ALA A 53 -11.71 8.91 -17.68
CA ALA A 53 -12.20 8.50 -18.98
C ALA A 53 -13.04 9.61 -19.62
N ASP A 54 -12.70 9.98 -20.86
CA ASP A 54 -13.51 10.84 -21.72
C ASP A 54 -14.21 10.00 -22.81
N ALA A 55 -14.91 10.65 -23.72
CA ALA A 55 -15.64 9.99 -24.79
C ALA A 55 -14.76 9.18 -25.77
N THR A 56 -13.43 9.34 -25.72
CA THR A 56 -12.48 8.60 -26.58
C THR A 56 -11.93 7.35 -25.91
N ALA A 57 -12.18 7.15 -24.61
CA ALA A 57 -11.68 6.01 -23.87
C ALA A 57 -12.40 4.71 -24.26
N GLU A 58 -11.63 3.64 -24.47
CA GLU A 58 -12.15 2.30 -24.73
C GLU A 58 -12.70 1.69 -23.42
N PRO A 59 -14.01 1.42 -23.30
CA PRO A 59 -14.61 0.95 -22.05
C PRO A 59 -14.00 -0.37 -21.53
N ALA A 60 -13.59 -1.27 -22.43
CA ALA A 60 -12.97 -2.53 -22.04
C ALA A 60 -11.63 -2.33 -21.31
N PHE A 61 -10.85 -1.33 -21.71
CA PHE A 61 -9.55 -1.04 -21.07
C PHE A 61 -9.75 -0.36 -19.72
N VAL A 62 -10.68 0.59 -19.64
CA VAL A 62 -11.05 1.24 -18.37
C VAL A 62 -11.50 0.19 -17.34
N ALA A 63 -12.35 -0.75 -17.74
CA ALA A 63 -12.80 -1.82 -16.86
C ALA A 63 -11.65 -2.74 -16.43
N ALA A 64 -10.74 -3.10 -17.35
CA ALA A 64 -9.58 -3.92 -17.04
C ALA A 64 -8.65 -3.25 -16.02
N ASP A 65 -8.38 -1.95 -16.17
CA ASP A 65 -7.53 -1.19 -15.25
C ASP A 65 -8.13 -1.15 -13.84
N LEU A 66 -9.44 -0.89 -13.73
CA LEU A 66 -10.12 -0.89 -12.43
C LEU A 66 -10.09 -2.27 -11.77
N LEU A 67 -10.37 -3.34 -12.53
CA LEU A 67 -10.35 -4.70 -12.00
C LEU A 67 -8.95 -5.14 -11.57
N SER A 68 -7.90 -4.71 -12.29
CA SER A 68 -6.50 -5.04 -11.97
C SER A 68 -6.07 -4.56 -10.58
N GLN A 69 -6.66 -3.47 -10.08
CA GLN A 69 -6.39 -3.00 -8.73
C GLN A 69 -7.34 -3.61 -7.69
N ALA A 70 -8.60 -3.84 -8.08
CA ALA A 70 -9.59 -4.45 -7.22
C ALA A 70 -9.21 -5.89 -6.80
N GLU A 71 -8.46 -6.63 -7.63
CA GLU A 71 -7.97 -7.97 -7.27
C GLU A 71 -6.90 -7.99 -6.18
N HIS A 72 -6.23 -6.86 -5.92
CA HIS A 72 -5.11 -6.80 -4.98
C HIS A 72 -5.52 -7.02 -3.52
N GLY A 73 -6.78 -6.76 -3.16
CA GLY A 73 -7.27 -6.94 -1.80
C GLY A 73 -8.68 -6.41 -1.59
N VAL A 74 -9.35 -6.91 -0.55
CA VAL A 74 -10.69 -6.44 -0.15
C VAL A 74 -10.69 -4.98 0.35
N ASP A 75 -9.51 -4.48 0.72
CA ASP A 75 -9.26 -3.11 1.14
C ASP A 75 -8.84 -2.19 -0.02
N SER A 76 -8.64 -2.72 -1.24
CA SER A 76 -8.34 -1.90 -2.42
C SER A 76 -9.47 -0.94 -2.76
N GLN A 77 -9.12 0.26 -3.22
CA GLN A 77 -10.11 1.24 -3.69
C GLN A 77 -9.90 1.57 -5.16
N VAL A 78 -10.99 1.61 -5.92
CA VAL A 78 -10.96 1.94 -7.35
C VAL A 78 -11.97 3.04 -7.65
N LEU A 79 -11.56 4.06 -8.40
CA LEU A 79 -12.38 5.21 -8.75
C LEU A 79 -12.35 5.44 -10.26
N LEU A 80 -13.52 5.74 -10.83
CA LEU A 80 -13.66 6.18 -12.22
C LEU A 80 -14.20 7.62 -12.24
N VAL A 81 -13.47 8.51 -12.91
CA VAL A 81 -13.89 9.88 -13.16
C VAL A 81 -14.20 10.01 -14.65
N VAL A 82 -15.44 10.37 -14.98
CA VAL A 82 -15.88 10.53 -16.37
C VAL A 82 -16.04 12.01 -16.72
N SER A 83 -15.61 12.38 -17.92
CA SER A 83 -15.95 13.66 -18.53
C SER A 83 -16.93 13.46 -19.68
N GLN A 84 -17.80 14.46 -19.88
CA GLN A 84 -18.82 14.45 -20.94
C GLN A 84 -18.20 14.60 -22.31
#